data_AF-A0A5S4FDX3-F1
#
_entry.id   AF-A0A5S4FDX3-F1
#
_cell.length_a   1.000
_cell.length_b   1.000
_cell.length_c   1.000
_cell.angle_alpha   90.00
_cell.angle_beta   90.00
_cell.angle_gamma   90.00
#
_symmetry.space_group_name_H-M   'P 1'
#
loop_
_entity.id
_entity.type
_entity.pdbx_description
1 polymer ?
#
loop_
_entity_poly.entity_id
_entity_poly.type
_entity_poly.pdbx_seq_one_letter_code
_entity_poly.pdbx_strand_id
1 'polypeptide(L)'
;MSDSAAADSTDQSAETIAPVAPYEPVRVVPTRPDGWPDWLGRRPISSAERDKFLGALRGDQDEQNAVERRDSLQRAPLFSCLTIEGFGGQDDPRKVIRLRATINAACRVAAGDRRTSYHATDELITIGIAGPDARERIAGLRQQLTRMSRNRGWTITEELR
;
A
#
# COMPACT_ATOMS: atom_id res chain seq x y z
N MET A 1 -7.36 14.32 -58.55
CA MET A 1 -8.17 14.58 -59.75
C MET A 1 -9.18 13.46 -59.87
N SER A 2 -10.41 13.86 -60.20
CA SER A 2 -11.69 13.14 -60.08
C SER A 2 -11.76 11.77 -60.76
N ASP A 3 -12.54 10.86 -60.20
CA ASP A 3 -13.75 10.41 -60.91
C ASP A 3 -14.84 9.88 -59.97
N SER A 4 -16.08 10.24 -60.29
CA SER A 4 -17.32 9.88 -59.62
C SER A 4 -17.89 8.58 -60.19
N ALA A 5 -18.61 7.82 -59.37
CA ALA A 5 -19.75 7.04 -59.85
C ALA A 5 -20.78 6.88 -58.72
N ALA A 6 -21.82 7.70 -58.80
CA ALA A 6 -23.08 7.49 -58.10
C ALA A 6 -24.00 6.65 -59.02
N ALA A 7 -24.73 5.72 -58.43
CA ALA A 7 -26.02 5.24 -58.92
C ALA A 7 -27.00 5.54 -57.78
N ASP A 8 -27.76 6.63 -57.83
CA ASP A 8 -28.98 6.83 -58.61
C ASP A 8 -30.08 5.82 -58.26
N SER A 9 -31.12 6.33 -57.58
CA SER A 9 -32.54 6.15 -57.89
C SER A 9 -33.38 6.52 -56.66
N THR A 10 -34.04 7.68 -56.65
CA THR A 10 -35.44 7.90 -57.06
C THR A 10 -36.41 7.76 -55.87
N ASP A 11 -36.81 8.94 -55.36
CA ASP A 11 -38.20 9.41 -55.30
C ASP A 11 -39.26 8.48 -54.66
N GLN A 12 -39.84 8.91 -53.53
CA GLN A 12 -41.24 9.38 -53.50
C GLN A 12 -41.82 9.53 -52.08
N SER A 13 -42.80 10.44 -52.02
CA SER A 13 -43.84 10.61 -51.01
C SER A 13 -43.49 11.45 -49.79
N ALA A 14 -43.58 12.76 -50.00
CA ALA A 14 -43.86 13.71 -48.93
C ALA A 14 -45.26 13.42 -48.34
N GLU A 15 -45.28 12.80 -47.17
CA GLU A 15 -46.47 12.71 -46.33
C GLU A 15 -46.36 13.77 -45.24
N THR A 16 -47.27 14.76 -45.28
CA THR A 16 -47.35 15.83 -44.27
C THR A 16 -47.83 15.22 -42.95
N ILE A 17 -46.89 14.95 -42.04
CA ILE A 17 -47.20 14.45 -40.70
C ILE A 17 -47.46 15.65 -39.77
N ALA A 18 -48.68 15.75 -39.24
CA ALA A 18 -49.06 16.71 -38.21
C ALA A 18 -48.14 16.64 -36.98
N PRO A 19 -47.93 17.73 -36.22
CA PRO A 19 -46.98 17.73 -35.11
C PRO A 19 -47.43 16.73 -34.04
N VAL A 20 -46.65 15.65 -33.89
CA VAL A 20 -46.80 14.66 -32.82
C VAL A 20 -46.55 15.37 -31.49
N ALA A 21 -47.53 15.33 -30.58
CA ALA A 21 -47.37 15.84 -29.23
C ALA A 21 -46.15 15.19 -28.56
N PRO A 22 -45.33 15.94 -27.79
CA PRO A 22 -44.14 15.37 -27.17
C PRO A 22 -44.54 14.21 -26.27
N TYR A 23 -44.02 13.02 -26.60
CA TYR A 23 -44.12 11.82 -25.79
C TYR A 23 -43.42 12.09 -24.45
N GLU A 24 -44.17 12.19 -23.35
CA GLU A 24 -43.58 12.12 -22.02
C GLU A 24 -43.27 10.65 -21.72
N PRO A 25 -41.99 10.23 -21.66
CA PRO A 25 -41.68 8.86 -21.28
C PRO A 25 -42.03 8.68 -19.80
N VAL A 26 -43.13 7.97 -19.53
CA VAL A 26 -43.43 7.48 -18.19
C VAL A 26 -42.32 6.49 -17.83
N ARG A 27 -41.36 6.93 -17.00
CA ARG A 27 -40.29 6.07 -16.47
C ARG A 27 -40.87 5.19 -15.37
N VAL A 28 -41.44 4.04 -15.74
CA VAL A 28 -41.82 3.01 -14.76
C VAL A 28 -40.53 2.34 -14.28
N VAL A 29 -40.16 2.59 -13.02
CA VAL A 29 -39.02 1.93 -12.38
C VAL A 29 -39.46 0.52 -11.97
N PRO A 30 -38.81 -0.56 -12.45
CA PRO A 30 -39.14 -1.90 -11.99
C PRO A 30 -38.93 -1.99 -10.48
N THR A 31 -39.96 -2.41 -9.75
CA THR A 31 -39.91 -2.55 -8.29
C THR A 31 -39.70 -4.00 -7.91
N ARG A 32 -38.79 -4.24 -6.97
CA ARG A 32 -38.62 -5.54 -6.32
C ARG A 32 -39.86 -5.90 -5.48
N PRO A 33 -40.04 -7.19 -5.11
CA PRO A 33 -41.14 -7.62 -4.23
C PRO A 33 -41.15 -6.98 -2.83
N ASP A 34 -40.02 -6.42 -2.39
CA ASP A 34 -39.86 -5.67 -1.13
C ASP A 34 -40.14 -4.16 -1.28
N GLY A 35 -40.58 -3.73 -2.47
CA GLY A 35 -40.91 -2.33 -2.77
C GLY A 35 -39.72 -1.46 -3.14
N TRP A 36 -38.48 -1.98 -3.10
CA TRP A 36 -37.31 -1.20 -3.48
C TRP A 36 -37.16 -1.09 -5.01
N PRO A 37 -36.80 0.10 -5.53
CA PRO A 37 -36.45 0.27 -6.94
C PRO A 37 -35.32 -0.66 -7.40
N ASP A 38 -35.55 -1.44 -8.47
CA ASP A 38 -34.56 -2.34 -9.07
C ASP A 38 -33.73 -1.62 -10.14
N TRP A 39 -32.94 -0.63 -9.73
CA TRP A 39 -32.11 0.19 -10.62
C TRP A 39 -31.04 -0.59 -11.40
N LEU A 40 -30.73 -1.83 -10.98
CA LEU A 40 -29.65 -2.62 -11.55
C LEU A 40 -30.16 -3.83 -12.34
N GLY A 41 -31.46 -4.15 -12.32
CA GLY A 41 -32.01 -5.38 -12.91
C GLY A 41 -31.35 -6.65 -12.36
N ARG A 42 -30.77 -6.57 -11.15
CA ARG A 42 -29.92 -7.62 -10.61
C ARG A 42 -30.77 -8.54 -9.75
N ARG A 43 -30.90 -9.79 -10.19
CA ARG A 43 -31.42 -10.91 -9.39
C ARG A 43 -30.71 -10.91 -8.03
N PRO A 44 -31.45 -10.97 -6.90
CA PRO A 44 -30.84 -11.14 -5.59
C PRO A 44 -29.94 -12.37 -5.58
N ILE A 45 -28.69 -12.22 -5.15
CA ILE A 45 -27.74 -13.33 -5.03
C ILE A 45 -28.33 -14.34 -4.05
N SER A 46 -28.53 -15.57 -4.51
CA SER A 46 -29.05 -16.65 -3.66
C SER A 46 -28.03 -17.02 -2.57
N SER A 47 -28.49 -17.63 -1.48
CA SER A 47 -27.57 -18.06 -0.41
C SER A 47 -26.50 -19.01 -0.94
N ALA A 48 -26.88 -19.97 -1.80
CA ALA A 48 -25.94 -20.92 -2.39
C ALA A 48 -24.87 -20.24 -3.27
N GLU A 49 -25.26 -19.22 -4.05
CA GLU A 49 -24.29 -18.44 -4.84
C GLU A 49 -23.37 -17.62 -3.94
N ARG A 50 -23.90 -17.04 -2.86
CA ARG A 50 -23.10 -16.32 -1.87
C ARG A 50 -22.08 -17.24 -1.20
N ASP A 51 -22.51 -18.43 -0.79
CA ASP A 51 -21.64 -19.43 -0.16
C ASP A 51 -20.54 -19.90 -1.12
N LYS A 52 -20.87 -20.06 -2.40
CA LYS A 52 -19.88 -20.36 -3.45
C LYS A 52 -18.83 -19.26 -3.60
N PHE A 53 -19.24 -17.98 -3.60
CA PHE A 53 -18.29 -16.87 -3.69
C PHE A 53 -17.42 -16.75 -2.43
N LEU A 54 -18.00 -16.91 -1.24
CA LEU A 54 -17.25 -16.90 0.00
C LEU A 54 -16.28 -18.08 0.09
N GLY A 55 -16.66 -19.25 -0.41
CA GLY A 55 -15.79 -20.43 -0.52
C GLY A 55 -14.61 -20.20 -1.47
N ALA A 56 -14.86 -19.63 -2.66
CA ALA A 56 -13.81 -19.29 -3.62
C ALA A 56 -12.83 -18.25 -3.05
N LEU A 57 -13.34 -17.15 -2.48
CA LEU A 57 -12.52 -16.12 -1.85
C LEU A 57 -11.68 -16.66 -0.69
N ARG A 58 -12.24 -17.57 0.11
CA ARG A 58 -11.50 -18.23 1.20
C ARG A 58 -10.41 -19.16 0.64
N GLY A 59 -10.70 -19.91 -0.42
CA GLY A 59 -9.72 -20.75 -1.11
C GLY A 59 -8.54 -19.93 -1.65
N ASP A 60 -8.81 -18.85 -2.39
CA ASP A 60 -7.79 -17.96 -2.93
C ASP A 60 -6.96 -17.32 -1.80
N GLN A 61 -7.61 -16.91 -0.70
CA GLN A 61 -6.93 -16.35 0.47
C GLN A 61 -6.05 -17.39 1.18
N ASP A 62 -6.50 -18.64 1.27
CA ASP A 62 -5.75 -19.73 1.89
C ASP A 62 -4.55 -20.16 1.02
N GLU A 63 -4.69 -20.16 -0.30
CA GLU A 63 -3.59 -20.36 -1.24
C GLU A 63 -2.56 -19.23 -1.18
N GLN A 64 -3.02 -17.97 -1.18
CA GLN A 64 -2.17 -16.79 -0.98
C GLN A 64 -1.41 -16.89 0.35
N ASN A 65 -2.11 -17.21 1.43
CA ASN A 65 -1.53 -17.40 2.76
C ASN A 65 -0.54 -18.59 2.80
N ALA A 66 -0.79 -19.66 2.05
CA ALA A 66 0.11 -20.82 1.99
C ALA A 66 1.39 -20.51 1.21
N VAL A 67 1.30 -19.75 0.12
CA VAL A 67 2.44 -19.24 -0.64
C VAL A 67 3.23 -18.26 0.22
N GLU A 68 2.57 -17.28 0.84
CA GLU A 68 3.20 -16.34 1.77
C GLU A 68 3.86 -17.04 2.95
N ARG A 69 3.21 -18.06 3.57
CA ARG A 69 3.82 -18.87 4.64
C ARG A 69 5.04 -19.64 4.18
N ARG A 70 5.03 -20.25 2.98
CA ARG A 70 6.21 -20.96 2.46
C ARG A 70 7.37 -20.02 2.17
N ASP A 71 7.08 -18.83 1.63
CA ASP A 71 8.09 -17.82 1.31
C ASP A 71 8.63 -17.12 2.59
N SER A 72 7.77 -16.92 3.60
CA SER A 72 8.14 -16.36 4.92
C SER A 72 8.78 -17.37 5.88
N LEU A 73 8.54 -18.68 5.71
CA LEU A 73 9.30 -19.72 6.41
C LEU A 73 10.72 -19.88 5.84
N GLN A 74 10.94 -19.54 4.56
CA GLN A 74 12.30 -19.43 3.98
C GLN A 74 12.96 -18.07 4.24
N ARG A 75 12.16 -17.01 4.44
CA ARG A 75 12.59 -15.65 4.82
C ARG A 75 11.88 -15.21 6.10
N ALA A 76 12.31 -15.70 7.26
CA ALA A 76 12.04 -14.95 8.48
C ALA A 76 12.52 -13.50 8.22
N PRO A 77 11.78 -12.45 8.62
CA PRO A 77 12.32 -11.10 8.50
C PRO A 77 13.52 -11.01 9.45
N LEU A 78 14.72 -11.27 8.92
CA LEU A 78 15.97 -11.12 9.64
C LEU A 78 15.98 -9.68 10.17
N PHE A 79 15.98 -9.54 11.49
CA PHE A 79 15.95 -8.24 12.12
C PHE A 79 17.33 -8.01 12.72
N SER A 80 18.11 -7.14 12.09
CA SER A 80 19.40 -6.75 12.66
C SER A 80 19.19 -5.48 13.47
N CYS A 81 19.75 -5.45 14.68
CA CYS A 81 19.63 -4.31 15.56
C CYS A 81 21.00 -3.81 16.03
N LEU A 82 21.01 -2.52 16.35
CA LEU A 82 22.16 -1.79 16.83
C LEU A 82 21.72 -0.89 17.98
N THR A 83 22.45 -0.96 19.07
CA THR A 83 22.24 -0.13 20.25
C THR A 83 23.41 0.82 20.41
N ILE A 84 23.11 2.08 20.66
CA ILE A 84 24.07 3.14 20.97
C ILE A 84 23.84 3.55 22.41
N GLU A 85 24.89 3.53 23.22
CA GLU A 85 24.88 3.94 24.62
C GLU A 85 25.86 5.09 24.83
N GLY A 86 25.72 5.80 25.96
CA GLY A 86 26.62 6.89 26.36
C GLY A 86 26.09 8.28 26.04
N PHE A 87 24.78 8.46 25.95
CA PHE A 87 24.16 9.80 25.80
C PHE A 87 24.09 10.60 27.13
N GLY A 88 24.29 9.94 28.27
CA GLY A 88 24.07 10.48 29.62
C GLY A 88 25.04 11.55 30.14
N GLY A 89 25.83 12.18 29.27
CA GLY A 89 26.81 13.22 29.65
C GLY A 89 26.59 14.58 28.98
N GLN A 90 25.45 14.80 28.33
CA GLN A 90 25.21 16.02 27.55
C GLN A 90 24.17 16.95 28.18
N ASP A 91 24.64 18.01 28.83
CA ASP A 91 23.82 18.91 29.63
C ASP A 91 22.95 19.89 28.82
N ASP A 92 23.21 20.04 27.52
CA ASP A 92 22.44 20.93 26.63
C ASP A 92 21.35 20.16 25.87
N PRO A 93 20.06 20.35 26.20
CA PRO A 93 18.95 19.65 25.56
C PRO A 93 18.89 19.88 24.05
N ARG A 94 19.28 21.08 23.57
CA ARG A 94 19.24 21.40 22.14
C ARG A 94 20.27 20.60 21.36
N LYS A 95 21.45 20.37 21.94
CA LYS A 95 22.48 19.52 21.33
C LYS A 95 22.02 18.07 21.30
N VAL A 96 21.37 17.58 22.36
CA VAL A 96 20.81 16.22 22.41
C VAL A 96 19.73 16.02 21.34
N ILE A 97 18.78 16.96 21.19
CA ILE A 97 17.73 16.87 20.17
C ILE A 97 18.33 16.84 18.76
N ARG A 98 19.27 17.73 18.46
CA ARG A 98 19.95 17.76 17.15
C ARG A 98 20.69 16.46 16.88
N LEU A 99 21.37 15.91 17.90
CA LEU A 99 22.09 14.65 17.79
C LEU A 99 21.16 13.49 17.47
N ARG A 100 20.04 13.36 18.18
CA ARG A 100 19.02 12.34 17.94
C ARG A 100 18.43 12.46 16.53
N ALA A 101 18.16 13.69 16.09
CA ALA A 101 17.69 13.94 14.72
C ALA A 101 18.71 13.47 13.68
N THR A 102 20.00 13.76 13.86
CA THR A 102 21.05 13.28 12.96
C THR A 102 21.16 11.75 12.94
N ILE A 103 21.08 11.10 14.10
CA ILE A 103 21.10 9.63 14.20
C ILE A 103 19.88 9.02 13.51
N ASN A 104 18.68 9.59 13.71
CA ASN A 104 17.46 9.15 13.03
C ASN A 104 17.56 9.34 11.51
N ALA A 105 18.13 10.46 11.04
CA ALA A 105 18.38 10.67 9.61
C ALA A 105 19.33 9.62 9.03
N ALA A 106 20.45 9.33 9.70
CA ALA A 106 21.37 8.27 9.29
C ALA A 106 20.69 6.89 9.26
N CYS A 107 19.86 6.59 10.27
CA CYS A 107 19.04 5.39 10.30
C CYS A 107 18.12 5.29 9.08
N ARG A 108 17.44 6.38 8.71
CA ARG A 108 16.53 6.40 7.55
C ARG A 108 17.28 6.17 6.24
N VAL A 109 18.44 6.79 6.07
CA VAL A 109 19.30 6.57 4.90
C VAL A 109 19.77 5.11 4.83
N ALA A 110 20.23 4.54 5.95
CA ALA A 110 20.69 3.15 5.99
C ALA A 110 19.55 2.16 5.72
N ALA A 111 18.35 2.44 6.22
CA ALA A 111 17.18 1.59 6.02
C ALA A 111 16.61 1.64 4.60
N GLY A 112 16.68 2.79 3.91
CA GLY A 112 15.95 3.00 2.66
C GLY A 112 14.46 2.74 2.85
N ASP A 113 13.89 1.85 2.05
CA ASP A 113 12.45 1.49 2.10
C ASP A 113 12.15 0.33 3.07
N ARG A 114 13.13 -0.11 3.87
CA ARG A 114 12.93 -1.20 4.84
C ARG A 114 12.12 -0.71 6.05
N ARG A 115 11.35 -1.64 6.62
CA ARG A 115 10.71 -1.42 7.93
C ARG A 115 11.80 -1.24 8.99
N THR A 116 11.66 -0.20 9.81
CA THR A 116 12.57 0.10 10.92
C THR A 116 11.86 0.10 12.26
N SER A 117 12.63 -0.17 13.32
CA SER A 117 12.28 0.18 14.70
C SER A 117 13.28 1.20 15.21
N TYR A 118 12.79 2.20 15.94
CA TYR A 118 13.62 3.23 16.52
C TYR A 118 13.09 3.52 17.92
N HIS A 119 13.89 3.17 18.92
CA HIS A 119 13.57 3.38 20.31
C HIS A 119 14.69 4.19 20.94
N ALA A 120 14.34 5.31 21.57
CA ALA A 120 15.30 6.25 22.08
C ALA A 120 14.89 6.66 23.50
N THR A 121 15.77 6.39 24.46
CA THR A 121 15.67 6.86 25.85
C THR A 121 16.75 7.90 26.08
N ASP A 122 16.81 8.53 27.26
CA ASP A 122 17.82 9.55 27.57
C ASP A 122 19.26 9.02 27.48
N GLU A 123 19.46 7.72 27.75
CA GLU A 123 20.79 7.10 27.85
C GLU A 123 21.19 6.24 26.66
N LEU A 124 20.22 5.69 25.92
CA LEU A 124 20.46 4.77 24.81
C LEU A 124 19.52 5.00 23.62
N ILE A 125 19.96 4.55 22.45
CA ILE A 125 19.16 4.49 21.23
C ILE A 125 19.31 3.10 20.62
N THR A 126 18.19 2.40 20.44
CA THR A 126 18.12 1.11 19.74
C THR A 126 17.46 1.30 18.38
N ILE A 127 18.14 0.80 17.36
CA ILE A 127 17.74 0.87 15.96
C ILE A 127 17.66 -0.54 15.43
N GLY A 128 16.57 -0.88 14.75
CA GLY A 128 16.43 -2.16 14.08
C GLY A 128 15.98 -2.00 12.64
N ILE A 129 16.52 -2.83 11.75
CA ILE A 129 16.19 -2.86 10.32
C ILE A 129 15.75 -4.29 9.98
N ALA A 130 14.60 -4.41 9.32
CA ALA A 130 14.11 -5.68 8.81
C ALA A 130 14.58 -5.94 7.38
N GLY A 131 14.89 -7.19 7.07
CA GLY A 131 15.09 -7.65 5.69
C GLY A 131 16.29 -8.57 5.52
N PRO A 132 16.41 -9.21 4.35
CA PRO A 132 17.52 -10.11 4.06
C PRO A 132 18.89 -9.40 4.05
N ASP A 133 18.89 -8.09 3.77
CA ASP A 133 20.07 -7.21 3.75
C ASP A 133 20.21 -6.38 5.05
N ALA A 134 19.49 -6.74 6.12
CA ALA A 134 19.47 -5.97 7.36
C ALA A 134 20.86 -5.87 8.01
N ARG A 135 21.66 -6.94 7.92
CA ARG A 135 22.98 -7.00 8.54
C ARG A 135 23.96 -6.05 7.85
N GLU A 136 23.97 -6.02 6.51
CA GLU A 136 24.82 -5.12 5.73
C GLU A 136 24.44 -3.66 6.00
N ARG A 137 23.14 -3.37 6.10
CA ARG A 137 22.63 -2.02 6.41
C ARG A 137 23.01 -1.58 7.82
N ILE A 138 22.86 -2.46 8.81
CA ILE A 138 23.30 -2.18 10.19
C ILE A 138 24.82 -2.00 10.27
N ALA A 139 25.61 -2.80 9.55
CA ALA A 139 27.06 -2.63 9.49
C ALA A 139 27.46 -1.29 8.86
N GLY A 140 26.79 -0.87 7.79
CA GLY A 140 26.98 0.45 7.17
C GLY A 140 26.60 1.59 8.12
N LEU A 141 25.47 1.45 8.82
CA LEU A 141 25.03 2.40 9.84
C LEU A 141 26.04 2.48 11.00
N ARG A 142 26.55 1.35 11.50
CA ARG A 142 27.58 1.34 12.54
C ARG A 142 28.80 2.12 12.09
N GLN A 143 29.30 1.89 10.87
CA GLN A 143 30.48 2.62 10.39
C GLN A 143 30.25 4.13 10.36
N GLN A 144 29.07 4.59 9.94
CA GLN A 144 28.70 6.00 9.97
C GLN A 144 28.64 6.54 11.41
N LEU A 145 28.01 5.81 12.33
CA LEU A 145 27.89 6.19 13.73
C LEU A 145 29.24 6.19 14.46
N THR A 146 30.15 5.26 14.16
CA THR A 146 31.51 5.25 14.69
C THR A 146 32.29 6.49 14.26
N ARG A 147 32.06 7.00 13.03
CA ARG A 147 32.67 8.27 12.61
C ARG A 147 32.10 9.45 13.41
N MET A 148 30.81 9.41 13.74
CA MET A 148 30.16 10.41 14.58
C MET A 148 30.57 10.31 16.06
N SER A 149 30.94 9.12 16.55
CA SER A 149 31.22 8.88 17.98
C SER A 149 32.64 9.23 18.42
N ARG A 150 33.57 9.53 17.49
CA ARG A 150 35.02 9.66 17.74
C ARG A 150 35.43 10.47 18.98
N ASN A 151 34.64 11.46 19.38
CA ASN A 151 34.94 12.33 20.52
C ASN A 151 33.86 12.30 21.61
N ARG A 152 32.98 11.29 21.61
CA ARG A 152 31.74 11.29 22.41
C ARG A 152 31.59 10.09 23.34
N GLY A 153 32.56 9.17 23.37
CA GLY A 153 32.56 8.04 24.30
C GLY A 153 31.41 7.06 24.11
N TRP A 154 30.81 6.99 22.92
CA TRP A 154 29.68 6.07 22.69
C TRP A 154 30.13 4.63 22.59
N THR A 155 29.33 3.75 23.18
CA THR A 155 29.42 2.31 22.96
C THR A 155 28.38 1.92 21.92
N ILE A 156 28.78 1.18 20.89
CA ILE A 156 27.88 0.73 19.83
C ILE A 156 27.93 -0.79 19.78
N THR A 157 26.80 -1.43 20.07
CA THR A 157 26.65 -2.90 20.13
C THR A 157 25.70 -3.37 19.04
N GLU A 158 26.07 -4.43 18.32
CA GLU A 158 25.22 -5.07 17.31
C GLU A 158 24.62 -6.36 17.87
N GLU A 159 23.33 -6.57 17.63
CA GLU A 159 22.59 -7.77 18.02
C GLU A 159 21.80 -8.31 16.81
N LEU A 160 21.77 -9.63 16.66
CA LEU A 160 20.92 -10.33 15.68
C LEU A 160 19.66 -10.82 16.40
N ARG A 161 18.47 -10.47 15.90
CA ARG A 161 17.18 -10.88 16.47
C ARG A 161 16.23 -11.47 15.42
#